data_AF-A0A0N0TIZ9-F1
#
_entry.id   AF-A0A0N0TIZ9-F1
#
_cell.length_a   1.000
_cell.length_b   1.000
_cell.length_c   1.000
_cell.angle_alpha   90.00
_cell.angle_beta   90.00
_cell.angle_gamma   90.00
#
_symmetry.space_group_name_H-M   'P 1'
#
loop_
_entity.id
_entity.type
_entity.pdbx_description
1 polymer ?
#
loop_
_entity_poly.entity_id
_entity_poly.type
_entity_poly.pdbx_seq_one_letter_code
_entity_poly.pdbx_strand_id
1 'polypeptide(L)'
;MREGARIRLDYSAQSLWRVDRMIEEIRREGPPFAAVRSVLRGFGAYAGEVIVRQTGAEWWATGGEYWLRTPDGRLWDPVDEARRCYGGHGSLRLLCRDATASASG
;
A
#
# COMPACT_ATOMS: atom_id res chain seq x y z
N MET A 1 -12.27 -5.54 -28.97
CA MET A 1 -12.71 -5.83 -27.59
C MET A 1 -11.73 -6.82 -26.98
N ARG A 2 -10.86 -6.36 -26.07
CA ARG A 2 -10.17 -7.23 -25.12
C ARG A 2 -10.64 -6.78 -23.75
N GLU A 3 -11.56 -7.54 -23.17
CA GLU A 3 -11.95 -7.38 -21.77
C GLU A 3 -10.70 -7.61 -20.92
N GLY A 4 -10.03 -6.52 -20.55
CA GLY A 4 -9.01 -6.55 -19.51
C GLY A 4 -9.68 -7.09 -18.27
N ALA A 5 -9.19 -8.21 -17.74
CA ALA A 5 -9.59 -8.74 -16.46
C ALA A 5 -9.59 -7.58 -15.47
N ARG A 6 -10.78 -7.09 -15.06
CA ARG A 6 -10.87 -6.07 -14.02
C ARG A 6 -10.19 -6.68 -12.82
N ILE A 7 -9.02 -6.16 -12.49
CA ILE A 7 -8.23 -6.63 -11.36
C ILE A 7 -9.13 -6.43 -10.15
N ARG A 8 -9.56 -7.53 -9.53
CA ARG A 8 -10.38 -7.47 -8.32
C ARG A 8 -9.48 -7.00 -7.19
N LEU A 9 -9.42 -5.68 -7.05
CA LEU A 9 -9.00 -4.98 -5.84
C LEU A 9 -10.12 -5.16 -4.83
N ASP A 10 -10.17 -6.35 -4.23
CA ASP A 10 -11.23 -6.80 -3.33
C ASP A 10 -10.97 -6.44 -1.87
N TYR A 11 -9.98 -5.56 -1.63
CA TYR A 11 -9.54 -5.12 -0.31
C TYR A 11 -9.08 -6.25 0.61
N SER A 12 -8.68 -7.40 0.05
CA SER A 12 -8.07 -8.49 0.81
C SER A 12 -6.57 -8.26 1.01
N ALA A 13 -5.98 -8.79 2.09
CA ALA A 13 -4.52 -8.82 2.26
C ALA A 13 -3.81 -9.55 1.10
N GLN A 14 -4.46 -10.54 0.48
CA GLN A 14 -3.93 -11.27 -0.67
C GLN A 14 -3.80 -10.39 -1.92
N SER A 15 -4.69 -9.42 -2.10
CA SER A 15 -4.63 -8.49 -3.23
C SER A 15 -3.34 -7.66 -3.25
N LEU A 16 -2.71 -7.41 -2.09
CA LEU A 16 -1.47 -6.64 -1.98
C LEU A 16 -0.28 -7.31 -2.65
N TRP A 17 -0.28 -8.64 -2.77
CA TRP A 17 0.75 -9.32 -3.58
C TRP A 17 0.70 -8.90 -5.06
N ARG A 18 -0.50 -8.68 -5.61
CA ARG A 18 -0.65 -8.19 -7.00
C ARG A 18 -0.19 -6.75 -7.11
N VAL A 19 -0.45 -5.93 -6.09
CA VAL A 19 0.00 -4.53 -6.07
C VAL A 19 1.53 -4.45 -6.01
N ASP A 20 2.17 -5.24 -5.14
CA ASP A 20 3.64 -5.35 -5.09
C ASP A 20 4.21 -5.76 -6.45
N ARG A 21 3.56 -6.71 -7.15
CA ARG A 21 3.95 -7.12 -8.51
C ARG A 21 3.84 -6.00 -9.53
N MET A 22 2.75 -5.22 -9.52
CA MET A 22 2.59 -4.08 -10.42
C MET A 22 3.65 -3.01 -10.19
N ILE A 23 3.98 -2.71 -8.93
CA ILE A 23 5.02 -1.73 -8.61
C ILE A 23 6.38 -2.20 -9.15
N GLU A 24 6.70 -3.50 -9.00
CA GLU A 24 7.92 -4.08 -9.54
C GLU A 24 7.94 -4.09 -11.08
N GLU A 25 6.81 -4.36 -11.74
CA GLU A 25 6.69 -4.27 -13.21
C GLU A 25 6.95 -2.84 -13.70
N ILE A 26 6.29 -1.85 -13.10
CA ILE A 26 6.52 -0.43 -13.42
C ILE A 26 7.98 -0.04 -13.15
N ARG A 27 8.57 -0.47 -12.03
CA ARG A 27 9.98 -0.21 -11.69
C ARG A 27 10.93 -0.74 -12.76
N ARG A 28 10.67 -1.91 -13.34
CA ARG A 28 11.49 -2.50 -14.40
C ARG A 28 11.42 -1.72 -15.70
N GLU A 29 10.31 -1.07 -15.99
CA GLU A 29 10.18 -0.14 -17.12
C GLU A 29 11.01 1.14 -16.91
N GLY A 30 11.38 1.45 -15.66
CA GLY A 30 12.27 2.54 -15.30
C GLY A 30 11.76 3.97 -15.56
N PRO A 31 10.46 4.30 -15.43
CA PRO A 31 10.00 5.66 -15.60
C PRO A 31 10.58 6.60 -14.52
N PRO A 32 10.72 7.90 -14.80
CA PRO A 32 11.09 8.86 -13.77
C PRO A 32 10.02 8.89 -12.66
N PHE A 33 10.45 9.05 -11.41
CA PHE A 33 9.55 9.01 -10.24
C PHE A 33 8.36 9.98 -10.37
N ALA A 34 8.56 11.16 -10.96
CA ALA A 34 7.51 12.13 -11.18
C ALA A 34 6.32 11.57 -11.99
N ALA A 35 6.58 10.69 -12.95
CA ALA A 35 5.55 10.07 -13.79
C ALA A 35 4.72 9.02 -13.02
N VAL A 36 5.31 8.38 -12.01
CA VAL A 36 4.65 7.31 -11.23
C VAL A 36 4.13 7.77 -9.86
N ARG A 37 4.46 9.00 -9.43
CA ARG A 37 4.11 9.52 -8.10
C ARG A 37 2.61 9.36 -7.78
N SER A 38 1.73 9.68 -8.73
CA SER A 38 0.28 9.61 -8.50
C SER A 38 -0.21 8.16 -8.37
N VAL A 39 0.31 7.23 -9.18
CA VAL A 39 -0.12 5.82 -9.12
C VAL A 39 0.42 5.14 -7.87
N LEU A 40 1.66 5.43 -7.46
CA LEU A 40 2.22 4.93 -6.20
C LEU A 40 1.44 5.43 -4.99
N ARG A 41 1.00 6.69 -5.00
CA ARG A 41 0.08 7.22 -3.97
C ARG A 41 -1.23 6.44 -3.94
N GLY A 42 -1.79 6.10 -5.11
CA GLY A 42 -2.99 5.27 -5.21
C GLY A 42 -2.80 3.86 -4.65
N PHE A 43 -1.67 3.22 -4.95
CA PHE A 43 -1.34 1.90 -4.40
C PHE A 43 -1.15 1.92 -2.88
N GLY A 44 -0.47 2.95 -2.35
CA GLY A 44 -0.34 3.15 -0.92
C GLY A 44 -1.69 3.40 -0.25
N ALA A 45 -2.54 4.25 -0.82
CA ALA A 45 -3.89 4.47 -0.29
C ALA A 45 -4.72 3.18 -0.28
N TYR A 46 -4.67 2.39 -1.36
CA TYR A 46 -5.33 1.09 -1.40
C TYR A 46 -4.81 0.12 -0.34
N ALA A 47 -3.49 0.04 -0.15
CA ALA A 47 -2.91 -0.76 0.92
C ALA A 47 -3.35 -0.29 2.31
N GLY A 48 -3.46 1.02 2.50
CA GLY A 48 -3.98 1.58 3.73
C GLY A 48 -5.42 1.16 4.01
N GLU A 49 -6.29 1.20 3.01
CA GLU A 49 -7.67 0.70 3.12
C GLU A 49 -7.75 -0.79 3.49
N VAL A 50 -6.84 -1.61 2.96
CA VAL A 50 -6.74 -3.03 3.35
C VAL A 50 -6.38 -3.14 4.83
N ILE A 51 -5.39 -2.38 5.31
CA ILE A 51 -4.95 -2.42 6.71
C ILE A 51 -6.05 -1.95 7.66
N VAL A 52 -6.73 -0.84 7.34
CA VAL A 52 -7.89 -0.32 8.10
C VAL A 52 -8.92 -1.43 8.32
N ARG A 53 -9.29 -2.15 7.26
CA ARG A 53 -10.29 -3.24 7.35
C ARG A 53 -9.82 -4.45 8.13
N GLN A 54 -8.52 -4.76 8.10
CA GLN A 54 -7.96 -5.93 8.79
C GLN A 54 -7.68 -5.67 10.28
N THR A 55 -7.48 -4.42 10.67
CA THR A 55 -6.96 -4.07 12.00
C THR A 55 -7.85 -3.12 12.79
N GLY A 56 -8.82 -2.47 12.15
CA GLY A 56 -9.54 -1.35 12.74
C GLY A 56 -8.70 -0.08 12.87
N ALA A 57 -7.56 0.01 12.18
CA ALA A 57 -6.75 1.22 12.16
C ALA A 57 -7.53 2.43 11.61
N GLU A 58 -7.11 3.63 12.01
CA GLU A 58 -7.68 4.88 11.55
C GLU A 58 -6.70 5.67 10.68
N TRP A 59 -7.21 6.37 9.67
CA TRP A 59 -6.42 7.33 8.90
C TRP A 59 -6.18 8.60 9.71
N TRP A 60 -4.92 8.97 9.83
CA TRP A 60 -4.45 10.22 10.44
C TRP A 60 -3.76 11.07 9.38
N ALA A 61 -4.15 12.34 9.28
CA ALA A 61 -3.54 13.28 8.36
C ALA A 61 -2.95 14.46 9.14
N THR A 62 -1.66 14.72 8.96
CA THR A 62 -0.98 15.90 9.50
C THR A 62 -0.03 16.45 8.45
N GLY A 63 -0.07 17.78 8.22
CA GLY A 63 0.84 18.45 7.28
C GLY A 63 0.78 17.95 5.82
N GLY A 64 -0.29 17.26 5.41
CA GLY A 64 -0.42 16.67 4.07
C GLY A 64 0.15 15.26 3.93
N GLU A 65 0.68 14.68 5.00
CA GLU A 65 1.08 13.28 5.11
C GLU A 65 -0.07 12.44 5.67
N TYR A 66 -0.16 11.19 5.22
CA TYR A 66 -1.27 10.29 5.55
C TYR A 66 -0.71 9.02 6.19
N TRP A 67 -1.03 8.83 7.46
CA TRP A 67 -0.59 7.72 8.28
C TRP A 67 -1.79 6.87 8.66
N LEU A 68 -1.54 5.61 8.98
CA LEU A 68 -2.48 4.76 9.67
C LEU A 68 -2.07 4.64 11.13
N ARG A 69 -3.02 4.78 12.04
CA ARG A 69 -2.83 4.48 13.45
C ARG A 69 -3.56 3.19 13.80
N THR A 70 -2.82 2.13 14.09
CA THR A 70 -3.39 0.86 14.58
C THR A 70 -3.86 1.00 16.04
N PRO A 71 -4.74 0.10 16.55
CA PRO A 71 -5.29 0.20 17.92
C PRO A 71 -4.24 0.23 19.04
N ASP A 72 -3.10 -0.42 18.83
CA ASP A 72 -1.93 -0.39 19.73
C ASP A 72 -1.17 0.96 19.71
N GLY A 73 -1.62 1.89 18.88
CA GLY A 73 -1.12 3.27 18.78
C GLY A 73 0.03 3.47 17.81
N ARG A 74 0.54 2.41 17.16
CA ARG A 74 1.63 2.50 16.16
C ARG A 74 1.16 3.20 14.89
N LEU A 75 2.10 3.89 14.24
CA LEU A 75 1.89 4.60 12.98
C LEU A 75 2.53 3.87 11.81
N TRP A 76 1.82 3.84 10.69
CA TRP A 76 2.25 3.18 9.46
C TRP A 76 2.03 4.11 8.26
N ASP A 77 3.01 4.24 7.37
CA ASP A 77 2.87 5.04 6.14
C ASP A 77 2.81 4.12 4.91
N PRO A 78 1.60 3.78 4.42
CA PRO A 78 1.48 2.94 3.24
C PRO A 78 1.84 3.68 1.93
N VAL A 79 1.82 5.02 1.92
CA VAL A 79 2.19 5.82 0.74
C VAL A 79 3.71 5.86 0.58
N ASP A 80 4.45 6.09 1.67
CA ASP A 80 5.91 5.97 1.66
C ASP A 80 6.34 4.52 1.40
N GLU A 81 5.65 3.53 1.97
CA GLU A 81 5.98 2.13 1.69
C GLU A 81 5.82 1.79 0.20
N ALA A 82 4.78 2.29 -0.49
CA ALA A 82 4.66 2.12 -1.95
C ALA A 82 5.83 2.77 -2.72
N ARG A 83 6.32 3.91 -2.25
CA ARG A 83 7.53 4.56 -2.78
C ARG A 83 8.78 3.72 -2.53
N ARG A 84 8.92 3.12 -1.33
CA ARG A 84 10.03 2.20 -1.00
C ARG A 84 9.98 0.93 -1.84
N CYS A 85 8.78 0.37 -2.09
CA CYS A 85 8.58 -0.74 -3.02
C CYS A 85 9.11 -0.39 -4.41
N TYR A 86 8.76 0.80 -4.93
CA TYR A 86 9.28 1.28 -6.22
C TYR A 86 10.81 1.49 -6.23
N GLY A 87 11.39 1.86 -5.09
CA GLY A 87 12.83 1.91 -4.90
C GLY A 87 13.51 0.54 -4.75
N GLY A 88 12.75 -0.56 -4.66
CA GLY A 88 13.26 -1.91 -4.45
C GLY A 88 13.51 -2.29 -2.98
N HIS A 89 13.00 -1.51 -2.02
CA HIS A 89 13.29 -1.63 -0.58
C HIS A 89 12.04 -1.65 0.32
N GLY A 90 10.92 -2.20 -0.16
CA GLY A 90 9.67 -2.31 0.59
C GLY A 90 8.73 -3.41 0.08
N SER A 91 7.64 -3.64 0.81
CA SER A 91 6.51 -4.48 0.37
C SER A 91 5.23 -4.07 1.11
N LEU A 92 4.19 -3.72 0.37
CA LEU A 92 2.87 -3.40 0.92
C LEU A 92 2.26 -4.61 1.63
N ARG A 93 2.52 -5.82 1.13
CA ARG A 93 2.10 -7.05 1.79
C ARG A 93 2.79 -7.25 3.15
N LEU A 94 4.08 -6.96 3.25
CA LEU A 94 4.81 -7.08 4.51
C LEU A 94 4.37 -6.00 5.51
N LEU A 95 4.20 -4.75 5.06
CA LEU A 95 3.61 -3.69 5.88
C LEU A 95 2.25 -4.11 6.45
N CYS A 96 1.36 -4.64 5.61
CA CYS A 96 0.05 -5.10 6.06
C CYS A 96 0.14 -6.25 7.08
N ARG A 97 1.04 -7.20 6.85
CA ARG A 97 1.28 -8.31 7.79
C ARG A 97 1.73 -7.77 9.15
N ASP A 98 2.69 -6.84 9.16
CA ASP A 98 3.31 -6.34 10.38
C ASP A 98 2.35 -5.42 11.16
N ALA A 99 1.54 -4.61 10.46
CA ALA A 99 0.44 -3.85 11.04
C ALA A 99 -0.63 -4.75 11.66
N THR A 100 -1.01 -5.84 10.97
CA THR A 100 -1.97 -6.81 11.50
C THR A 100 -1.44 -7.54 12.72
N ALA A 101 -0.17 -7.93 12.71
CA ALA A 101 0.46 -8.57 13.85
C ALA A 101 0.54 -7.64 15.08
N SER A 102 0.78 -6.35 14.86
CA SER A 102 0.84 -5.36 15.94
C SER A 102 -0.54 -5.05 16.55
N ALA A 103 -1.61 -5.10 15.75
CA ALA A 103 -2.98 -4.85 16.22
C ALA A 103 -3.59 -6.00 17.04
N SER A 104 -3.06 -7.23 16.92
CA SER A 104 -3.55 -8.42 17.63
C SER A 104 -2.84 -8.69 18.96
N GLY A 105 -1.87 -7.85 19.35
CA GLY A 105 -1.05 -8.01 20.55
C GLY A 105 -1.43 -7.10 21.71
#